data_AF-Q9XDK8-F1
#
_entry.id   AF-Q9XDK8-F1
#
_cell.length_a   1.000
_cell.length_b   1.000
_cell.length_c   1.000
_cell.angle_alpha   90.00
_cell.angle_beta   90.00
_cell.angle_gamma   90.00
#
_symmetry.space_group_name_H-M   'P 1'
#
loop_
_entity.id
_entity.type
_entity.pdbx_description
1 polymer ?
#
loop_
_entity_poly.entity_id
_entity_poly.type
_entity_poly.pdbx_seq_one_letter_code
_entity_poly.pdbx_strand_id
1 'polypeptide(L)'
;MVFVHISRQEMAAVRSTLNVYDFLRDRSTGAPTCIPDAQMADFRYMLDYSQDQVILTGESIPKGTRVVVAKGDLQGLRGELVRYNNKYHILVRIDMFGSAMVTIPASYVRKEK
;
A
#
# COMPACT_ATOMS: atom_id res chain seq x y z
N MET A 1 3.46 11.12 -8.40
CA MET A 1 3.02 9.85 -9.04
C MET A 1 1.52 9.75 -8.86
N VAL A 2 0.80 9.18 -9.83
CA VAL A 2 -0.68 9.08 -9.82
C VAL A 2 -1.06 7.62 -10.00
N PHE A 3 -2.00 7.13 -9.19
CA PHE A 3 -2.60 5.81 -9.36
C PHE A 3 -3.87 5.94 -10.20
N VAL A 4 -4.06 5.04 -11.16
CA VAL A 4 -5.21 5.04 -12.07
C VAL A 4 -5.86 3.65 -12.09
N HIS A 5 -7.20 3.61 -12.11
CA HIS A 5 -7.97 2.39 -12.29
C HIS A 5 -8.58 2.42 -13.68
N ILE A 6 -7.98 1.70 -14.62
CA ILE A 6 -8.29 1.71 -16.05
C ILE A 6 -8.15 0.32 -16.64
N SER A 7 -8.83 0.08 -17.76
CA SER A 7 -8.66 -1.10 -18.60
C SER A 7 -7.41 -1.00 -19.47
N ARG A 8 -7.00 -2.14 -20.07
CA ARG A 8 -5.88 -2.17 -21.03
C ARG A 8 -6.12 -1.31 -22.27
N GLN A 9 -7.37 -1.12 -22.68
CA GLN A 9 -7.74 -0.34 -23.86
C GLN A 9 -7.53 1.16 -23.64
N GLU A 10 -7.69 1.63 -22.41
CA GLU A 10 -7.56 3.04 -22.03
C GLU A 10 -6.10 3.48 -21.82
N MET A 11 -5.16 2.53 -21.74
CA MET A 11 -3.75 2.84 -21.47
C MET A 11 -3.12 3.75 -22.53
N ALA A 12 -3.47 3.57 -23.80
CA ALA A 12 -2.98 4.40 -24.89
C ALA A 12 -3.41 5.87 -24.70
N ALA A 13 -4.69 6.09 -24.34
CA ALA A 13 -5.22 7.42 -24.09
C ALA A 13 -4.53 8.09 -22.89
N VAL A 14 -4.36 7.36 -21.78
CA VAL A 14 -3.68 7.90 -20.59
C VAL A 14 -2.24 8.29 -20.91
N ARG A 15 -1.50 7.46 -21.66
CA ARG A 15 -0.12 7.76 -22.06
C ARG A 15 0.00 8.98 -22.98
N SER A 16 -1.04 9.29 -23.75
CA SER A 16 -1.10 10.48 -24.60
C SER A 16 -1.50 11.77 -23.85
N THR A 17 -1.88 11.67 -22.57
CA THR A 17 -2.20 12.84 -21.75
C THR A 17 -0.96 13.71 -21.54
N LEU A 18 -1.11 15.03 -21.71
CA LEU A 18 -0.03 15.98 -21.49
C LEU A 18 0.59 15.83 -20.08
N ASN A 19 1.92 15.85 -20.00
CA ASN A 19 2.70 15.68 -18.77
C ASN A 19 2.63 14.29 -18.12
N VAL A 20 2.02 13.30 -18.77
CA VAL A 20 2.18 11.88 -18.41
C VAL A 20 3.42 11.34 -19.13
N TYR A 21 4.39 10.83 -18.38
CA TYR A 21 5.63 10.30 -18.95
C TYR A 21 5.48 8.85 -19.45
N ASP A 22 5.23 7.91 -18.55
CA ASP A 22 4.90 6.52 -18.87
C ASP A 22 4.29 5.85 -17.62
N PHE A 23 3.81 4.62 -17.78
CA PHE A 23 3.48 3.75 -16.66
C PHE A 23 4.75 3.20 -16.01
N LEU A 24 4.69 2.95 -14.70
CA LEU A 24 5.68 2.10 -14.04
C LEU A 24 5.61 0.70 -14.65
N ARG A 25 6.79 0.13 -14.92
CA ARG A 25 6.92 -1.18 -15.57
C ARG A 25 7.64 -2.16 -14.65
N ASP A 26 7.20 -3.40 -14.70
CA ASP A 26 7.95 -4.53 -14.15
C ASP A 26 9.20 -4.76 -15.00
N ARG A 27 10.37 -4.77 -14.36
CA ARG A 27 11.66 -4.94 -15.03
C ARG A 27 11.85 -6.34 -15.60
N SER A 28 11.15 -7.34 -15.07
CA SER A 28 11.27 -8.73 -15.53
C SER A 28 10.42 -9.01 -16.77
N THR A 29 9.25 -8.38 -16.88
CA THR A 29 8.30 -8.62 -17.99
C THR A 29 8.22 -7.46 -18.99
N GLY A 30 8.67 -6.26 -18.62
CA GLY A 30 8.53 -5.02 -19.40
C GLY A 30 7.10 -4.47 -19.46
N ALA A 31 6.14 -5.18 -18.86
CA ALA A 31 4.73 -4.82 -18.85
C ALA A 31 4.45 -3.73 -17.80
N PRO A 32 3.41 -2.90 -18.01
CA PRO A 32 2.93 -1.99 -16.97
C PRO A 32 2.57 -2.74 -15.68
N THR A 33 3.02 -2.22 -14.55
CA THR A 33 2.73 -2.76 -13.23
C THR A 33 1.24 -2.64 -12.92
N CYS A 34 0.60 -3.77 -12.62
CA CYS A 34 -0.79 -3.82 -12.16
C CYS A 34 -0.82 -4.08 -10.65
N ILE A 35 -1.45 -3.20 -9.88
CA ILE A 35 -1.64 -3.37 -8.44
C ILE A 35 -2.99 -4.07 -8.23
N PRO A 36 -3.06 -5.17 -7.46
CA PRO A 36 -4.34 -5.82 -7.16
C PRO A 36 -5.32 -4.88 -6.44
N ASP A 37 -6.61 -4.96 -6.80
CA ASP A 37 -7.66 -4.08 -6.24
C ASP A 37 -7.73 -4.11 -4.73
N ALA A 38 -7.57 -5.29 -4.12
CA ALA A 38 -7.57 -5.45 -2.67
C ALA A 38 -6.42 -4.66 -2.01
N GLN A 39 -5.21 -4.69 -2.58
CA GLN A 39 -4.07 -3.92 -2.06
C GLN A 39 -4.31 -2.42 -2.20
N MET A 40 -4.88 -1.98 -3.34
CA MET A 40 -5.20 -0.57 -3.55
C MET A 40 -6.34 -0.10 -2.63
N ALA A 41 -7.30 -0.98 -2.30
CA ALA A 41 -8.34 -0.67 -1.32
C ALA A 41 -7.78 -0.50 0.08
N ASP A 42 -6.90 -1.41 0.54
CA ASP A 42 -6.24 -1.30 1.85
C ASP A 42 -5.34 -0.05 1.93
N PHE A 43 -4.62 0.25 0.84
CA PHE A 43 -3.77 1.44 0.77
C PHE A 43 -4.58 2.74 0.81
N ARG A 44 -5.66 2.85 0.02
CA ARG A 44 -6.57 4.00 0.06
C ARG A 44 -7.21 4.15 1.44
N TYR A 45 -7.69 3.06 2.02
CA TYR A 45 -8.25 3.07 3.38
C TYR A 45 -7.24 3.60 4.40
N MET A 46 -5.98 3.15 4.34
CA MET A 46 -4.93 3.68 5.22
C MET A 46 -4.75 5.20 5.03
N LEU A 47 -4.70 5.68 3.78
CA LEU A 47 -4.52 7.12 3.50
C LEU A 47 -5.73 7.97 3.94
N ASP A 48 -6.95 7.47 3.74
CA ASP A 48 -8.18 8.23 4.01
C ASP A 48 -8.46 8.35 5.51
N TYR A 49 -8.16 7.30 6.29
CA TYR A 49 -8.56 7.21 7.70
C TYR A 49 -7.40 7.37 8.70
N SER A 50 -6.14 7.32 8.26
CA SER A 50 -5.00 7.53 9.16
C SER A 50 -4.94 8.97 9.65
N GLN A 51 -4.94 9.15 10.97
CA GLN A 51 -4.65 10.44 11.61
C GLN A 51 -3.15 10.74 11.71
N ASP A 52 -2.32 9.69 11.64
CA ASP A 52 -0.87 9.79 11.67
C ASP A 52 -0.28 9.85 10.26
N GLN A 53 0.96 10.32 10.15
CA GLN A 53 1.70 10.33 8.89
C GLN A 53 1.91 8.90 8.36
N VAL A 54 1.43 8.65 7.14
CA VAL A 54 1.72 7.42 6.40
C VAL A 54 3.09 7.55 5.76
N ILE A 55 3.97 6.58 6.03
CA ILE A 55 5.31 6.49 5.47
C ILE A 55 5.27 5.54 4.28
N LEU A 56 5.67 6.03 3.11
CA LEU A 56 5.92 5.22 1.93
C LEU A 56 7.41 4.89 1.85
N THR A 57 7.75 3.60 1.82
CA THR A 57 9.13 3.14 1.72
C THR A 57 9.30 2.08 0.64
N GLY A 58 10.40 2.21 -0.11
CA GLY A 58 10.89 1.18 -1.02
C GLY A 58 11.85 0.19 -0.34
N GLU A 59 12.13 0.38 0.96
CA GLU A 59 12.98 -0.53 1.72
C GLU A 59 12.36 -1.92 1.82
N SER A 60 13.20 -2.95 1.73
CA SER A 60 12.76 -4.33 1.94
C SER A 60 12.52 -4.55 3.43
N ILE A 61 11.27 -4.34 3.87
CA ILE A 61 10.88 -4.61 5.25
C ILE A 61 10.63 -6.12 5.42
N PRO A 62 11.30 -6.78 6.39
CA PRO A 62 11.08 -8.18 6.70
C PRO A 62 9.60 -8.49 6.93
N LYS A 63 9.18 -9.72 6.61
CA LYS A 63 7.79 -10.15 6.81
C LYS A 63 7.39 -9.99 8.26
N GLY A 64 6.28 -9.27 8.48
CA GLY A 64 5.70 -9.07 9.80
C GLY A 64 4.69 -10.15 10.17
N THR A 65 3.99 -9.94 11.28
CA THR A 65 2.87 -10.80 11.69
C THR A 65 1.59 -10.33 11.02
N ARG A 66 0.85 -11.21 10.34
CA ARG A 66 -0.47 -10.85 9.80
C ARG A 66 -1.45 -10.52 10.93
N VAL A 67 -2.02 -9.32 10.87
CA VAL A 67 -2.93 -8.78 11.86
C VAL A 67 -4.06 -8.01 11.20
N VAL A 68 -5.13 -7.83 11.97
CA VAL A 68 -6.20 -6.87 11.66
C VAL A 68 -6.31 -5.86 12.80
N VAL A 69 -6.53 -4.60 12.45
CA VAL A 69 -6.78 -3.54 13.43
C VAL A 69 -8.16 -3.75 14.05
N ALA A 70 -8.21 -3.86 15.38
CA ALA A 70 -9.41 -4.16 16.14
C ALA A 70 -10.14 -2.90 16.65
N LYS A 71 -9.47 -1.74 16.73
CA LYS A 71 -10.02 -0.49 17.25
C LYS A 71 -9.27 0.74 16.73
N GLY A 72 -9.88 1.92 16.85
CA GLY A 72 -9.36 3.19 16.33
C GLY A 72 -9.78 3.44 14.88
N ASP A 73 -9.30 4.52 14.28
CA ASP A 73 -9.77 4.98 12.95
C ASP A 73 -9.44 3.98 11.83
N LEU A 74 -8.38 3.21 12.01
CA LEU A 74 -7.98 2.15 11.07
C LEU A 74 -8.64 0.80 11.36
N GLN A 75 -9.67 0.73 12.21
CA GLN A 75 -10.36 -0.53 12.53
C GLN A 75 -10.81 -1.27 11.25
N GLY A 76 -10.50 -2.56 11.19
CA GLY A 76 -10.78 -3.41 10.03
C GLY A 76 -9.66 -3.49 9.00
N LEU A 77 -8.68 -2.57 9.02
CA LEU A 77 -7.52 -2.63 8.14
C LEU A 77 -6.70 -3.89 8.41
N ARG A 78 -6.37 -4.62 7.34
CA ARG A 78 -5.53 -5.82 7.38
C ARG A 78 -4.12 -5.49 6.91
N GLY A 79 -3.13 -6.10 7.54
CA GLY A 79 -1.74 -5.84 7.16
C GLY A 79 -0.75 -6.67 7.97
N GLU A 80 0.52 -6.31 7.86
CA GLU A 80 1.60 -6.90 8.63
C GLU A 80 2.01 -5.98 9.77
N LEU A 81 1.98 -6.49 11.01
CA LEU A 81 2.57 -5.79 12.14
C LEU A 81 4.09 -5.96 12.09
N VAL A 82 4.80 -4.85 12.01
CA VAL A 82 6.27 -4.78 12.00
C VAL A 82 6.75 -3.82 13.08
N ARG A 83 8.00 -4.01 13.52
CA ARG A 83 8.68 -3.03 14.37
C ARG A 83 9.71 -2.28 13.52
N TYR A 84 9.54 -0.97 13.41
CA TYR A 84 10.41 -0.09 12.63
C TYR A 84 10.66 1.18 13.47
N ASN A 85 11.89 1.68 13.49
CA ASN A 85 12.29 2.84 14.31
C ASN A 85 11.79 2.80 15.77
N ASN A 86 11.93 1.63 16.40
CA ASN A 86 11.52 1.35 17.77
C ASN A 86 10.00 1.49 18.08
N LYS A 87 9.16 1.61 17.05
CA LYS A 87 7.70 1.67 17.15
C LYS A 87 7.06 0.52 16.40
N TYR A 88 5.80 0.22 16.74
CA TYR A 88 4.99 -0.72 15.97
C TYR A 88 4.29 0.01 14.84
N HIS A 89 4.30 -0.61 13.67
CA HIS A 89 3.63 -0.11 12.49
C HIS A 89 2.78 -1.23 11.89
N ILE A 90 1.62 -0.86 11.36
CA ILE A 90 0.91 -1.72 10.41
C ILE A 90 1.41 -1.39 9.01
N LEU A 91 1.79 -2.42 8.28
CA LEU A 91 2.38 -2.34 6.96
C LEU A 91 1.44 -2.95 5.92
N VAL A 92 1.09 -2.16 4.91
CA VAL A 92 0.37 -2.60 3.70
C VAL A 92 1.37 -2.66 2.57
N ARG A 93 1.49 -3.85 1.96
CA ARG A 93 2.38 -4.08 0.81
C ARG A 93 1.66 -3.67 -0.47
N ILE A 94 2.35 -2.88 -1.29
CA ILE A 94 1.90 -2.48 -2.61
C ILE A 94 2.88 -3.12 -3.58
N ASP A 95 2.46 -4.22 -4.21
CA ASP A 95 3.35 -5.00 -5.06
C ASP A 95 4.04 -4.13 -6.10
N MET A 96 5.34 -4.36 -6.30
CA MET A 96 6.23 -3.64 -7.23
C MET A 96 6.43 -2.14 -6.95
N PHE A 97 5.74 -1.54 -5.97
CA PHE A 97 5.90 -0.14 -5.59
C PHE A 97 6.62 0.03 -4.25
N GLY A 98 6.35 -0.86 -3.29
CA GLY A 98 6.99 -0.82 -1.97
C GLY A 98 5.99 -1.13 -0.86
N SER A 99 6.14 -0.44 0.27
CA SER A 99 5.29 -0.62 1.44
C SER A 99 4.81 0.72 1.98
N ALA A 100 3.55 0.77 2.37
CA ALA A 100 2.97 1.87 3.15
C ALA A 100 2.88 1.43 4.61
N MET A 101 3.32 2.28 5.53
CA MET A 101 3.26 1.98 6.95
C MET A 101 2.82 3.17 7.78
N VAL A 102 2.01 2.88 8.79
CA VAL A 102 1.53 3.88 9.76
C VAL A 102 1.78 3.34 11.16
N THR A 103 2.17 4.24 12.07
CA THR A 103 2.38 3.89 13.48
C THR A 103 1.07 3.41 14.08
N ILE A 104 1.11 2.33 14.86
CA ILE A 104 -0.05 1.84 15.58
C ILE A 104 0.35 1.25 16.94
N PRO A 105 -0.43 1.47 18.01
CA PRO A 105 -0.19 0.78 19.27
C PRO A 105 -0.42 -0.73 19.10
N ALA A 106 0.48 -1.57 19.64
CA ALA A 106 0.33 -3.02 19.55
C ALA A 106 -0.98 -3.55 20.18
N SER A 107 -1.56 -2.82 21.14
CA SER A 107 -2.84 -3.16 21.78
C SER A 107 -4.06 -2.92 20.88
N TYR A 108 -3.88 -2.30 19.71
CA TYR A 108 -4.96 -1.99 18.76
C TYR A 108 -5.15 -3.10 17.72
N VAL A 109 -4.23 -4.06 17.64
CA VAL A 109 -4.24 -5.10 16.62
C VAL A 109 -4.50 -6.47 17.25
N ARG A 110 -5.08 -7.36 16.45
CA ARG A 110 -5.23 -8.79 16.79
C ARG A 110 -4.65 -9.63 15.67
N LYS A 111 -4.10 -10.80 16.00
CA LYS A 111 -3.64 -11.76 14.99
C LYS A 111 -4.81 -12.15 14.09
N GLU A 112 -4.55 -12.17 12.79
CA GLU A 112 -5.46 -12.73 11.82
C GLU A 112 -5.48 -14.26 12.02
N LYS A 113 -6.68 -14.84 12.08
CA LYS A 113 -6.88 -16.29 12.29
C LYS A 113 -6.81 -17.02 10.96
#